data_AF-D9PL28-F1
#
_entry.id   AF-D9PL28-F1
#
_cell.length_a   1.000
_cell.length_b   1.000
_cell.length_c   1.000
_cell.angle_alpha   90.00
_cell.angle_beta   90.00
_cell.angle_gamma   90.00
#
_symmetry.space_group_name_H-M   'P 1'
#
loop_
_entity.id
_entity.type
_entity.pdbx_description
1 polymer ?
#
loop_
_entity_poly.entity_id
_entity_poly.type
_entity_poly.pdbx_seq_one_letter_code
_entity_poly.pdbx_strand_id
1 'polypeptide(L)'
;MFPEIKLGDLSQIKVNRPVVEVSDADVDRTLDVLCKQRVQFHAVEREAKEGDRVHIDYLGQIDGVAFPGGEAKDFPVVLGEGRTLKEFEGSLNGMKTGESK
;
A
#
# COMPACT_ATOMS: atom_id res chain seq x y z
N MET A 1 37.68 -42.94 8.81
CA MET A 1 37.08 -43.06 10.16
C MET A 1 36.41 -41.73 10.43
N PHE A 2 35.12 -41.72 10.75
CA PHE A 2 34.39 -40.49 11.05
C PHE A 2 34.54 -40.15 12.54
N PRO A 3 34.62 -38.86 12.90
CA PRO A 3 34.78 -38.46 14.29
C PRO A 3 33.53 -38.82 15.11
N GLU A 4 33.73 -39.29 16.34
CA GLU A 4 32.65 -39.48 17.31
C GLU A 4 32.08 -38.12 17.73
N ILE A 5 30.79 -37.92 17.47
CA ILE A 5 30.09 -36.71 17.88
C ILE A 5 29.62 -36.89 19.33
N LYS A 6 30.21 -36.13 20.27
CA LYS A 6 29.70 -36.00 21.64
C LYS A 6 28.70 -34.87 21.68
N LEU A 7 27.42 -35.19 21.89
CA LEU A 7 26.38 -34.20 22.12
C LEU A 7 26.65 -33.51 23.47
N GLY A 8 26.75 -32.18 23.46
CA GLY A 8 26.81 -31.38 24.68
C GLY A 8 25.47 -31.34 25.42
N ASP A 9 25.43 -30.68 26.58
CA ASP A 9 24.20 -30.56 27.37
C ASP A 9 23.17 -29.65 26.68
N LEU A 10 22.16 -30.27 26.08
CA LEU A 10 21.08 -29.60 25.35
C LEU A 10 20.05 -28.94 26.29
N SER A 11 20.12 -29.17 27.60
CA SER A 11 19.16 -28.65 28.57
C SER A 11 19.24 -27.13 28.79
N GLN A 12 20.33 -26.49 28.36
CA GLN A 12 20.49 -25.02 28.37
C GLN A 12 19.86 -24.33 27.14
N ILE A 13 19.40 -25.09 26.13
CA ILE A 13 18.85 -24.54 24.89
C ILE A 13 17.37 -24.20 25.12
N LYS A 14 17.07 -22.92 25.32
CA LYS A 14 15.69 -22.42 25.35
C LYS A 14 15.20 -22.17 23.93
N VAL A 15 14.28 -23.00 23.47
CA VAL A 15 13.57 -22.80 22.19
C VAL A 15 12.28 -22.04 22.48
N ASN A 16 12.19 -20.82 21.96
CA ASN A 16 10.93 -20.07 21.99
C ASN A 16 10.05 -20.53 20.82
N ARG A 17 8.89 -21.12 21.12
CA ARG A 17 7.90 -21.50 20.12
C ARG A 17 6.73 -20.52 20.18
N PRO A 18 6.73 -19.45 19.36
CA PRO A 18 5.58 -18.58 19.28
C PRO A 18 4.37 -19.39 18.78
N VAL A 19 3.31 -19.39 19.57
CA VAL A 19 2.01 -19.90 19.14
C VAL A 19 1.23 -18.70 18.63
N VAL A 20 0.91 -18.71 17.34
CA VAL A 20 0.09 -17.68 16.70
C VAL A 20 -1.23 -18.34 16.33
N GLU A 21 -2.31 -17.78 16.83
CA GLU A 21 -3.66 -18.17 16.42
C GLU A 21 -4.09 -17.30 15.25
N VAL A 22 -4.62 -17.93 14.21
CA VAL A 22 -5.23 -17.21 13.08
C VAL A 22 -6.67 -16.92 13.49
N SER A 23 -6.99 -15.64 13.62
CA SER A 23 -8.34 -15.20 13.92
C SER A 23 -9.18 -15.06 12.65
N ASP A 24 -10.50 -15.04 12.79
CA ASP A 24 -11.39 -14.71 11.66
C ASP A 24 -11.05 -13.34 11.05
N ALA A 25 -10.59 -12.39 11.86
CA ALA A 25 -10.16 -11.08 11.38
C ALA A 25 -8.93 -11.14 10.45
N ASP A 26 -8.03 -12.11 10.64
CA ASP A 26 -6.88 -12.33 9.75
C ASP A 26 -7.32 -12.91 8.41
N VAL A 27 -8.36 -13.76 8.43
CA VAL A 27 -8.99 -14.29 7.22
C VAL A 27 -9.69 -13.17 6.45
N ASP A 28 -10.51 -12.37 7.12
CA ASP A 28 -11.23 -11.24 6.51
C ASP A 28 -10.26 -10.23 5.90
N ARG A 29 -9.20 -9.87 6.63
CA ARG A 29 -8.13 -9.00 6.10
C ARG A 29 -7.50 -9.58 4.84
N THR A 30 -7.25 -10.89 4.82
CA THR A 30 -6.65 -11.56 3.65
C THR A 30 -7.60 -11.54 2.45
N LEU A 31 -8.89 -11.81 2.68
CA LEU A 31 -9.93 -11.73 1.66
C LEU A 31 -10.06 -10.31 1.10
N ASP A 32 -10.06 -9.29 1.97
CA ASP A 32 -10.10 -7.89 1.55
C ASP A 32 -8.91 -7.52 0.67
N VAL A 33 -7.71 -8.00 1.02
CA VAL A 33 -6.50 -7.78 0.19
C VAL A 33 -6.65 -8.45 -1.18
N LEU A 34 -7.15 -9.69 -1.24
CA LEU A 34 -7.38 -10.41 -2.49
C LEU A 34 -8.44 -9.72 -3.37
N CYS A 35 -9.51 -9.20 -2.76
CA CYS A 35 -10.53 -8.43 -3.45
C CYS A 35 -9.95 -7.13 -4.03
N LYS A 36 -9.14 -6.40 -3.24
CA LYS A 36 -8.46 -5.17 -3.68
C LYS A 36 -7.49 -5.40 -4.84
N GLN A 37 -6.87 -6.58 -4.91
CA GLN A 37 -5.99 -6.95 -6.04
C GLN A 37 -6.75 -7.18 -7.36
N ARG A 38 -8.06 -7.43 -7.32
CA ARG A 38 -8.90 -7.76 -8.49
C ARG A 38 -9.96 -6.71 -8.80
N VAL A 39 -9.73 -5.47 -8.38
CA VAL A 39 -10.67 -4.37 -8.61
C VAL A 39 -10.80 -4.05 -10.11
N GLN A 40 -12.03 -3.86 -10.55
CA GLN A 40 -12.35 -3.33 -11.88
C GLN A 40 -12.87 -1.90 -11.74
N PHE A 41 -12.24 -0.97 -12.45
CA PHE A 41 -12.63 0.44 -12.46
C PHE A 41 -13.55 0.74 -13.64
N HIS A 42 -14.59 1.53 -13.39
CA HIS A 42 -15.53 2.01 -14.39
C HIS A 42 -15.54 3.53 -14.38
N ALA A 43 -15.64 4.14 -15.56
CA ALA A 43 -15.71 5.58 -15.68
C ALA A 43 -17.00 6.13 -15.05
N VAL A 44 -16.89 7.20 -14.27
CA VAL A 44 -18.00 7.90 -13.63
C VAL A 44 -17.81 9.41 -13.74
N GLU A 45 -18.91 10.17 -13.81
CA GLU A 45 -18.88 11.65 -13.93
C GLU A 45 -19.13 12.39 -12.61
N ARG A 46 -19.22 11.64 -11.50
CA ARG A 46 -19.34 12.22 -10.16
C ARG A 46 -17.98 12.65 -9.62
N GLU A 47 -18.02 13.46 -8.56
CA GLU A 47 -16.84 13.84 -7.79
C GLU A 47 -16.06 12.59 -7.31
N ALA A 48 -14.73 12.71 -7.32
CA ALA A 48 -13.82 11.67 -6.87
C ALA A 48 -13.99 11.41 -5.37
N LYS A 49 -14.02 10.14 -4.97
CA LYS A 49 -14.19 9.70 -3.58
C LYS A 49 -13.19 8.61 -3.24
N GLU A 50 -13.07 8.31 -1.95
CA GLU A 50 -12.28 7.18 -1.47
C GLU A 50 -12.68 5.88 -2.19
N GLY A 51 -11.68 5.13 -2.67
CA GLY A 51 -11.85 3.93 -3.50
C GLY A 51 -11.90 4.18 -5.02
N ASP A 52 -12.05 5.42 -5.47
CA ASP A 52 -12.00 5.74 -6.90
C ASP A 52 -10.55 5.80 -7.40
N ARG A 53 -10.36 5.42 -8.66
CA ARG A 53 -9.11 5.62 -9.39
C ARG A 53 -9.22 6.88 -10.24
N VAL A 54 -8.37 7.85 -9.95
CA VAL A 54 -8.22 9.08 -10.74
C VAL A 54 -6.90 9.05 -11.50
N HIS A 55 -6.89 9.67 -12.67
CA HIS A 55 -5.71 9.87 -13.48
C HIS A 55 -5.35 11.35 -13.43
N ILE A 56 -4.11 11.66 -13.08
CA ILE A 56 -3.70 13.03 -12.79
C ILE A 56 -2.33 13.34 -13.39
N ASP A 57 -2.12 14.62 -13.68
CA ASP A 57 -0.83 15.19 -14.01
C ASP A 57 -0.38 16.04 -12.82
N TYR A 58 0.85 15.85 -12.35
CA TYR A 58 1.39 16.65 -11.25
C TYR A 58 2.83 17.08 -11.51
N LEU A 59 3.19 18.24 -10.96
CA LEU A 59 4.53 18.80 -10.97
C LEU A 59 4.86 19.33 -9.57
N GLY A 60 5.62 18.54 -8.83
CA GLY A 60 6.19 18.88 -7.53
C GLY A 60 7.44 19.73 -7.69
N GLN A 61 7.47 20.84 -6.96
CA GLN A 61 8.60 21.76 -6.92
C GLN A 61 9.03 21.96 -5.46
N ILE A 62 10.34 22.02 -5.24
CA ILE A 62 10.93 22.47 -3.97
C ILE A 62 11.60 23.80 -4.28
N ASP A 63 11.19 24.88 -3.61
CA ASP A 63 11.72 26.23 -3.82
C ASP A 63 11.68 26.71 -5.30
N GLY A 64 10.64 26.31 -6.04
CA GLY A 64 10.46 26.65 -7.46
C GLY A 64 11.28 25.79 -8.43
N VAL A 65 12.04 24.81 -7.93
CA VAL A 65 12.81 23.87 -8.75
C VAL A 65 12.13 22.51 -8.73
N ALA A 66 11.81 21.97 -9.91
CA ALA A 66 11.30 20.61 -10.04
C ALA A 66 12.35 19.62 -9.53
N PHE A 67 11.94 18.68 -8.68
CA PHE A 67 12.84 17.67 -8.15
C PHE A 67 12.67 16.33 -8.89
N PRO A 68 13.71 15.47 -8.91
CA PRO A 68 13.63 14.16 -9.57
C PRO A 68 12.53 13.29 -8.95
N GLY A 69 11.59 12.81 -9.77
CA GLY A 69 10.42 12.06 -9.31
C GLY A 69 9.25 12.92 -8.82
N GLY A 70 9.34 14.25 -8.96
CA GLY A 70 8.26 15.18 -8.66
C GLY A 70 7.29 15.42 -9.82
N GLU A 71 7.55 14.93 -11.02
CA GLU A 71 6.65 15.11 -12.18
C GLU A 71 6.12 13.77 -12.68
N ALA A 72 4.82 13.70 -12.94
CA ALA A 72 4.22 12.61 -13.70
C ALA A 72 3.02 13.08 -14.51
N LYS A 73 2.75 12.37 -15.61
CA LYS A 73 1.57 12.55 -16.45
C LYS A 73 0.78 11.25 -16.51
N ASP A 74 -0.55 11.37 -16.60
CA ASP A 74 -1.51 10.27 -16.60
C ASP A 74 -1.27 9.28 -15.44
N PHE A 75 -0.88 9.81 -14.28
CA PHE A 75 -0.52 9.00 -13.13
C PHE A 75 -1.78 8.47 -12.44
N PRO A 76 -1.97 7.14 -12.32
CA PRO A 76 -3.14 6.58 -11.68
C PRO A 76 -2.98 6.59 -10.16
N VAL A 77 -3.92 7.22 -9.47
CA VAL A 77 -4.01 7.24 -8.01
C VAL A 77 -5.34 6.62 -7.59
N VAL A 78 -5.29 5.64 -6.69
CA VAL A 78 -6.49 5.12 -6.02
C VAL A 78 -6.61 5.82 -4.67
N LEU A 79 -7.67 6.61 -4.50
CA LEU A 79 -7.86 7.41 -3.29
C LEU A 79 -8.08 6.49 -2.08
N GLY A 80 -7.32 6.68 -1.00
CA GLY A 80 -7.43 5.89 0.23
C GLY A 80 -6.54 4.65 0.31
N GLU A 81 -5.79 4.31 -0.76
CA GLU A 81 -4.78 3.24 -0.66
C GLU A 81 -3.51 3.67 0.08
N GLY A 82 -3.31 4.97 0.33
CA GLY A 82 -2.13 5.49 1.03
C GLY A 82 -0.83 5.24 0.27
N ARG A 83 -0.92 5.06 -1.06
CA ARG A 83 0.24 4.91 -1.95
C ARG A 83 0.88 6.26 -2.27
N THR A 84 0.14 7.35 -2.09
CA THR A 84 0.63 8.71 -2.28
C THR A 84 0.55 9.49 -0.97
N LEU A 85 1.10 10.70 -0.94
CA LEU A 85 1.07 11.56 0.25
C LEU A 85 -0.39 11.85 0.64
N LYS A 86 -0.73 11.74 1.93
CA LYS A 86 -2.10 11.96 2.41
C LYS A 86 -2.68 13.31 2.02
N GLU A 87 -1.85 14.34 2.03
CA GLU A 87 -2.22 15.71 1.63
C GLU A 87 -2.59 15.77 0.15
N PHE A 88 -1.89 14.99 -0.68
CA PHE A 88 -2.13 14.88 -2.10
C PHE A 88 -3.46 14.15 -2.37
N GLU A 89 -3.68 12.97 -1.77
CA GLU A 89 -4.97 12.26 -1.88
C GLU A 89 -6.14 13.10 -1.37
N GLY A 90 -5.93 13.83 -0.26
CA GLY A 90 -6.91 14.74 0.31
C GLY A 90 -7.30 15.88 -0.63
N SER A 91 -6.35 16.40 -1.42
CA SER A 91 -6.62 17.46 -2.39
C SER A 91 -7.46 17.01 -3.58
N LEU A 92 -7.33 15.74 -3.97
CA LEU A 92 -8.03 15.10 -5.10
C LEU A 92 -9.44 14.65 -4.73
N ASN A 93 -9.69 14.37 -3.45
CA ASN A 93 -11.00 14.00 -2.97
C ASN A 93 -12.00 15.15 -3.18
N GLY A 94 -13.13 14.86 -3.82
CA GLY A 94 -14.15 15.84 -4.19
C GLY A 94 -13.90 16.58 -5.52
N MET A 95 -12.76 16.39 -6.18
CA MET A 95 -12.51 17.01 -7.49
C MET A 95 -13.30 16.32 -8.61
N LYS A 96 -13.63 17.09 -9.64
CA LYS A 96 -14.22 16.57 -10.89
C LYS A 96 -13.18 16.44 -11.99
N THR A 97 -13.48 15.60 -12.98
CA THR A 97 -12.67 15.46 -14.18
C THR A 97 -12.45 16.81 -14.86
N GLY A 98 -11.19 17.16 -15.11
CA GLY A 98 -10.79 18.40 -15.77
C GLY A 98 -10.57 19.60 -14.84
N GLU A 99 -10.79 19.44 -13.53
CA GLU A 99 -10.39 20.47 -12.55
C GLU A 99 -8.89 20.42 -12.29
N SER A 100 -8.28 21.57 -12.04
CA SER A 100 -6.85 21.71 -11.73
C SER A 100 -6.67 22.53 -10.46
N LYS A 101 -5.64 22.19 -9.68
CA LYS A 101 -5.34 22.82 -8.38
C LYS A 101 -3.85 23.06 -8.23
#